data_AF-A0A1M3G301-F1
#
_entry.id   AF-A0A1M3G301-F1
#
_cell.length_a   1.000
_cell.length_b   1.000
_cell.length_c   1.000
_cell.angle_alpha   90.00
_cell.angle_beta   90.00
_cell.angle_gamma   90.00
#
_symmetry.space_group_name_H-M   'P 1'
#
loop_
_entity.id
_entity.type
_entity.pdbx_description
1 polymer ?
#
loop_
_entity_poly.entity_id
_entity_poly.type
_entity_poly.pdbx_seq_one_letter_code
_entity_poly.pdbx_strand_id
1 'polypeptide(L)'
;MQKLTLALLMFSFSLIAQGQTAIHEFSKAYFRSDPFSSTARFFLQHLLNDPDITAKKTEHRTDSTLFGFEGRYQKYNPFFFRPAKIEVSLSEVALSTVNPEVKDTVMFYQLAAYAPATAEGEKDVLREVEKINRKFKKKFFKVTYEKLNSTPQSPVEGVVYNYFMPLYAVSAATAAWYKLENNEGYMVLLTMRLKVRSNMVDLPAPLYNPQ
;
A
#
# COMPACT_ATOMS: atom_id res chain seq x y z
N MET A 1 18.36 -27.41 -27.94
CA MET A 1 17.58 -27.25 -26.69
C MET A 1 18.20 -26.25 -25.71
N GLN A 2 19.51 -26.29 -25.41
CA GLN A 2 20.17 -25.34 -24.47
C GLN A 2 19.93 -23.83 -24.75
N LYS A 3 19.89 -23.41 -26.01
CA LYS A 3 19.65 -22.00 -26.38
C LYS A 3 18.21 -21.53 -26.06
N LEU A 4 17.24 -22.44 -26.09
CA LEU A 4 15.83 -22.15 -25.80
C LEU A 4 15.61 -22.03 -24.28
N THR A 5 16.23 -22.91 -23.49
CA THR A 5 16.17 -22.85 -22.01
C THR A 5 16.86 -21.60 -21.45
N LEU A 6 18.00 -21.20 -22.03
CA LEU A 6 18.70 -19.98 -21.61
C LEU A 6 17.87 -18.71 -21.92
N ALA A 7 17.24 -18.65 -23.09
CA ALA A 7 16.35 -17.55 -23.45
C ALA A 7 15.12 -17.45 -22.54
N LEU A 8 14.53 -18.59 -22.16
CA LEU A 8 13.40 -18.67 -21.23
C LEU A 8 13.78 -18.21 -19.81
N LEU A 9 14.99 -18.55 -19.35
CA LEU A 9 15.55 -18.10 -18.07
C LEU A 9 15.79 -16.59 -18.08
N MET A 10 16.40 -16.03 -19.12
CA MET A 10 16.62 -14.58 -19.20
C MET A 10 15.32 -13.78 -19.25
N PHE A 11 14.27 -14.32 -19.89
CA PHE A 11 12.95 -13.69 -19.92
C PHE A 11 12.23 -13.72 -18.57
N SER A 12 12.45 -14.76 -17.76
CA SER A 12 11.84 -14.85 -16.42
C SER A 12 12.53 -13.93 -15.40
N PHE A 13 13.85 -13.72 -15.50
CA PHE A 13 14.56 -12.77 -14.64
C PHE A 13 14.21 -11.30 -14.94
N SER A 14 13.95 -10.93 -16.20
CA SER A 14 13.60 -9.56 -16.55
C SER A 14 12.23 -9.13 -16.02
N LEU A 15 11.27 -10.04 -15.92
CA LEU A 15 9.95 -9.78 -15.34
C LEU A 15 10.02 -9.48 -13.83
N ILE A 16 10.89 -10.18 -13.11
CA ILE A 16 11.08 -9.99 -11.65
C ILE A 16 11.72 -8.62 -11.37
N ALA A 17 12.72 -8.23 -12.15
CA ALA A 17 13.42 -6.95 -12.00
C ALA A 17 12.50 -5.73 -12.26
N GLN A 18 11.64 -5.81 -13.30
CA GLN A 18 10.69 -4.74 -13.62
C GLN A 18 9.65 -4.52 -12.51
N GLY A 19 9.17 -5.61 -11.90
CA GLY A 19 8.20 -5.49 -10.82
C GLY A 19 8.78 -4.82 -9.57
N GLN A 20 9.98 -5.19 -9.12
CA GLN A 20 10.60 -4.56 -7.93
C GLN A 20 10.82 -3.05 -8.14
N THR A 21 11.10 -2.64 -9.37
CA THR A 21 11.22 -1.22 -9.73
C THR A 21 9.88 -0.49 -9.55
N ALA A 22 8.76 -1.09 -9.95
CA ALA A 22 7.44 -0.46 -9.88
C ALA A 22 6.99 -0.12 -8.45
N ILE A 23 7.13 -1.07 -7.51
CA ILE A 23 6.75 -0.84 -6.10
C ILE A 23 7.67 0.16 -5.42
N HIS A 24 8.97 0.14 -5.73
CA HIS A 24 9.94 1.10 -5.21
C HIS A 24 9.64 2.52 -5.72
N GLU A 25 9.29 2.69 -6.99
CA GLU A 25 8.86 3.98 -7.53
C GLU A 25 7.54 4.47 -6.95
N PHE A 26 6.60 3.55 -6.66
CA PHE A 26 5.35 3.88 -5.97
C PHE A 26 5.62 4.40 -4.56
N SER A 27 6.44 3.67 -3.81
CA SER A 27 6.91 4.06 -2.48
C SER A 27 7.54 5.45 -2.50
N LYS A 28 8.57 5.66 -3.33
CA LYS A 28 9.27 6.96 -3.43
C LYS A 28 8.38 8.13 -3.85
N ALA A 29 7.32 7.88 -4.61
CA ALA A 29 6.43 8.94 -5.06
C ALA A 29 5.53 9.49 -3.94
N TYR A 30 5.19 8.67 -2.94
CA TYR A 30 4.15 9.01 -1.97
C TYR A 30 4.53 8.83 -0.51
N PHE A 31 5.51 7.99 -0.19
CA PHE A 31 5.89 7.70 1.17
C PHE A 31 7.21 8.38 1.50
N ARG A 32 7.20 9.20 2.55
CA ARG A 32 8.39 9.90 3.03
C ARG A 32 9.46 8.95 3.56
N SER A 33 9.03 7.92 4.29
CA SER A 33 9.90 6.81 4.70
C SER A 33 9.74 5.67 3.70
N ASP A 34 10.76 5.45 2.85
CA ASP A 34 10.74 4.42 1.81
C ASP A 34 11.27 3.07 2.34
N PRO A 35 10.42 2.03 2.48
CA PRO A 35 10.82 0.72 2.97
C PRO A 35 11.84 -0.02 2.08
N PHE A 36 11.94 0.33 0.79
CA PHE A 36 12.81 -0.38 -0.16
C PHE A 36 14.18 0.28 -0.35
N SER A 37 14.43 1.40 0.33
CA SER A 37 15.66 2.18 0.18
C SER A 37 16.86 1.61 0.95
N SER A 38 16.62 0.78 1.97
CA SER A 38 17.66 0.26 2.89
C SER A 38 17.15 -0.99 3.63
N THR A 39 17.66 -1.22 4.84
CA THR A 39 17.22 -2.29 5.75
C THR A 39 15.88 -1.98 6.40
N ALA A 40 15.15 -3.02 6.80
CA ALA A 40 13.90 -2.92 7.55
C ALA A 40 14.07 -2.12 8.84
N ARG A 41 15.18 -2.34 9.58
CA ARG A 41 15.52 -1.55 10.76
C ARG A 41 15.66 -0.06 10.45
N PHE A 42 16.36 0.29 9.39
CA PHE A 42 16.54 1.70 8.99
C PHE A 42 15.21 2.34 8.60
N PHE A 43 14.39 1.64 7.81
CA PHE A 43 13.04 2.08 7.47
C PHE A 43 12.20 2.36 8.72
N LEU A 44 12.13 1.42 9.67
CA LEU A 44 11.38 1.59 10.91
C LEU A 44 11.93 2.76 11.74
N GLN A 45 13.25 2.87 11.87
CA GLN A 45 13.86 3.99 12.59
C GLN A 45 13.56 5.33 11.94
N HIS A 46 13.59 5.41 10.60
CA HIS A 46 13.27 6.63 9.87
C HIS A 46 11.79 7.01 10.05
N LEU A 47 10.87 6.05 9.95
CA LEU A 47 9.43 6.28 10.15
C LEU A 47 9.11 6.71 11.59
N LEU A 48 9.58 5.94 12.58
CA LEU A 48 9.25 6.19 13.99
C LEU A 48 9.85 7.49 14.51
N ASN A 49 11.02 7.89 14.00
CA ASN A 49 11.72 9.09 14.42
C ASN A 49 11.55 10.28 13.45
N ASP A 50 10.65 10.19 12.46
CA ASP A 50 10.41 11.31 11.54
C ASP A 50 9.92 12.54 12.34
N PRO A 51 10.62 13.69 12.27
CA PRO A 51 10.24 14.89 13.00
C PRO A 51 8.98 15.56 12.43
N ASP A 52 8.57 15.25 11.19
CA ASP A 52 7.34 15.80 10.60
C ASP A 52 6.08 15.06 11.09
N ILE A 53 6.24 13.88 11.72
CA ILE A 53 5.11 13.11 12.25
C ILE A 53 4.81 13.54 13.69
N THR A 54 3.54 13.84 13.94
CA THR A 54 2.96 14.18 15.24
C THR A 54 1.86 13.20 15.63
N ALA A 55 1.33 13.35 16.86
CA ALA A 55 0.26 12.51 17.38
C ALA A 55 0.57 11.01 17.25
N LYS A 56 1.84 10.64 17.53
CA LYS A 56 2.33 9.28 17.39
C LYS A 56 1.63 8.38 18.40
N LYS A 57 1.06 7.28 17.91
CA LYS A 57 0.62 6.15 18.72
C LYS A 57 1.42 4.93 18.29
N THR A 58 1.84 4.14 19.26
CA THR A 58 2.58 2.91 18.98
C THR A 58 2.04 1.82 19.90
N GLU A 59 1.62 0.73 19.28
CA GLU A 59 1.18 -0.48 19.94
C GLU A 59 2.27 -1.53 19.73
N HIS A 60 2.87 -1.97 20.83
CA HIS A 60 3.93 -2.95 20.79
C HIS A 60 3.38 -4.37 20.80
N ARG A 61 4.16 -5.27 20.21
CA ARG A 61 3.94 -6.71 20.25
C ARG A 61 4.16 -7.22 21.67
N THR A 62 3.08 -7.32 22.43
CA THR A 62 3.01 -8.21 23.60
C THR A 62 2.53 -9.58 23.13
N ASP A 63 2.60 -10.60 23.97
CA ASP A 63 2.54 -12.04 23.62
C ASP A 63 1.32 -12.49 22.78
N SER A 64 0.33 -11.60 22.56
CA SER A 64 -0.86 -11.79 21.72
C SER A 64 -1.19 -10.63 20.75
N THR A 65 -0.46 -9.49 20.77
CA THR A 65 -0.78 -8.29 19.98
C THR A 65 0.19 -8.08 18.82
N LEU A 66 -0.31 -7.60 17.68
CA LEU A 66 0.49 -7.26 16.49
C LEU A 66 1.08 -5.86 16.65
N PHE A 67 2.21 -5.56 15.99
CA PHE A 67 2.77 -4.21 16.01
C PHE A 67 1.86 -3.21 15.27
N GLY A 68 1.68 -2.02 15.85
CA GLY A 68 0.95 -0.92 15.25
C GLY A 68 1.66 0.42 15.46
N PHE A 69 1.64 1.26 14.44
CA PHE A 69 2.09 2.65 14.50
C PHE A 69 1.11 3.52 13.74
N GLU A 70 0.77 4.67 14.30
CA GLU A 70 -0.04 5.69 13.65
C GLU A 70 0.55 7.07 13.95
N GLY A 71 0.40 8.00 13.02
CA GLY A 71 0.77 9.39 13.22
C GLY A 71 0.24 10.29 12.12
N ARG A 72 0.46 11.60 12.28
CA ARG A 72 0.00 12.64 11.36
C ARG A 72 1.17 13.49 10.88
N TYR A 73 1.32 13.63 9.55
CA TYR A 73 2.30 14.55 8.98
C TYR A 73 1.86 16.01 9.17
N GLN A 74 2.80 16.88 9.53
CA GLN A 74 2.55 18.32 9.65
C GLN A 74 2.68 19.04 8.31
N LYS A 75 3.73 18.73 7.53
CA LYS A 75 4.10 19.50 6.33
C LYS A 75 4.19 18.63 5.08
N TYR A 76 4.50 17.35 5.23
CA TYR A 76 4.64 16.45 4.09
C TYR A 76 3.31 16.26 3.36
N ASN A 77 3.26 16.62 2.07
CA ASN A 77 2.12 16.40 1.19
C ASN A 77 2.60 15.93 -0.20
N PRO A 78 2.43 14.65 -0.55
CA PRO A 78 2.76 14.12 -1.88
C PRO A 78 1.60 14.20 -2.88
N PHE A 79 0.41 14.63 -2.45
CA PHE A 79 -0.80 14.68 -3.29
C PHE A 79 -0.88 16.00 -4.05
N PHE A 80 -1.63 16.03 -5.15
CA PHE A 80 -1.78 17.26 -5.95
C PHE A 80 -2.66 18.30 -5.24
N PHE A 81 -3.60 17.85 -4.41
CA PHE A 81 -4.53 18.70 -3.67
C PHE A 81 -4.00 19.01 -2.27
N ARG A 82 -4.65 19.94 -1.57
CA ARG A 82 -4.30 20.31 -0.19
C ARG A 82 -5.24 19.62 0.80
N PRO A 83 -4.87 18.46 1.37
CA PRO A 83 -5.71 17.77 2.33
C PRO A 83 -5.80 18.53 3.67
N ALA A 84 -6.89 18.30 4.41
CA ALA A 84 -7.07 18.82 5.77
C ALA A 84 -6.09 18.18 6.77
N LYS A 85 -5.79 16.90 6.57
CA LYS A 85 -4.79 16.14 7.31
C LYS A 85 -4.25 14.99 6.46
N ILE A 86 -3.02 14.58 6.76
CA ILE A 86 -2.40 13.38 6.20
C ILE A 86 -1.98 12.49 7.36
N GLU A 87 -2.49 11.28 7.37
CA GLU A 87 -2.17 10.26 8.36
C GLU A 87 -1.32 9.17 7.75
N VAL A 88 -0.40 8.63 8.54
CA VAL A 88 0.47 7.53 8.19
C VAL A 88 0.33 6.45 9.24
N SER A 89 0.19 5.21 8.80
CA SER A 89 0.11 4.08 9.70
C SER A 89 0.93 2.91 9.19
N LEU A 90 1.45 2.12 10.13
CA LEU A 90 2.12 0.85 9.87
C LEU A 90 1.55 -0.17 10.84
N SER A 91 0.83 -1.16 10.34
CA SER A 91 0.24 -2.21 11.18
C SER A 91 0.59 -3.60 10.68
N GLU A 92 0.89 -4.50 11.59
CA GLU A 92 0.97 -5.92 11.29
C GLU A 92 -0.43 -6.53 11.31
N VAL A 93 -0.73 -7.36 10.31
CA VAL A 93 -1.97 -8.12 10.21
C VAL A 93 -1.61 -9.59 10.11
N ALA A 94 -2.21 -10.41 10.98
CA ALA A 94 -2.09 -11.86 10.91
C ALA A 94 -2.90 -12.37 9.73
N LEU A 95 -2.28 -13.21 8.91
CA LEU A 95 -2.96 -13.94 7.86
C LEU A 95 -3.43 -15.28 8.44
N SER A 96 -4.70 -15.59 8.24
CA SER A 96 -5.22 -16.93 8.50
C SER A 96 -4.57 -17.89 7.51
N THR A 97 -3.63 -18.71 7.98
CA THR A 97 -3.08 -19.82 7.19
C THR A 97 -3.92 -21.08 7.43
N VAL A 98 -3.73 -22.09 6.56
CA VAL A 98 -4.41 -23.39 6.71
C VAL A 98 -4.03 -24.09 8.02
N ASN A 99 -2.88 -23.75 8.61
CA ASN A 99 -2.47 -24.22 9.93
C ASN A 99 -2.60 -23.09 10.98
N PRO A 100 -3.59 -23.14 11.89
CA PRO A 100 -3.78 -22.10 12.91
C PRO A 100 -2.58 -21.89 13.86
N GLU A 101 -1.64 -22.85 13.91
CA GLU A 101 -0.40 -22.73 14.69
C GLU A 101 0.68 -21.87 14.00
N VAL A 102 0.60 -21.69 12.68
CA VAL A 102 1.54 -20.86 11.90
C VAL A 102 0.88 -19.53 11.56
N LYS A 103 1.07 -18.54 12.43
CA LYS A 103 0.64 -17.16 12.17
C LYS A 103 1.67 -16.46 11.28
N ASP A 104 1.38 -16.38 9.98
CA ASP A 104 2.13 -15.49 9.10
C ASP A 104 1.59 -14.05 9.25
N THR A 105 2.45 -13.05 9.15
CA THR A 105 2.07 -11.63 9.28
C THR A 105 2.48 -10.83 8.06
N VAL A 106 1.63 -9.88 7.67
CA VAL A 106 1.92 -8.89 6.63
C VAL A 106 1.80 -7.51 7.24
N MET A 107 2.74 -6.64 6.92
CA MET A 107 2.69 -5.24 7.33
C MET A 107 1.92 -4.43 6.30
N PHE A 108 0.94 -3.67 6.74
CA PHE A 108 0.24 -2.66 5.98
C PHE A 108 0.85 -1.31 6.29
N TYR A 109 1.52 -0.72 5.31
CA TYR A 109 2.03 0.64 5.39
C TYR A 109 1.12 1.57 4.59
N GLN A 110 0.43 2.46 5.28
CA GLN A 110 -0.65 3.25 4.70
C GLN A 110 -0.40 4.75 4.81
N LEU A 111 -0.93 5.46 3.82
CA LEU A 111 -0.97 6.91 3.79
C LEU A 111 -2.38 7.36 3.41
N ALA A 112 -3.03 8.08 4.32
CA ALA A 112 -4.39 8.57 4.15
C ALA A 112 -4.39 10.10 4.06
N ALA A 113 -5.05 10.65 3.04
CA ALA A 113 -5.23 12.09 2.87
C ALA A 113 -6.71 12.46 2.82
N TYR A 114 -7.09 13.42 3.66
CA TYR A 114 -8.49 13.76 3.91
C TYR A 114 -8.88 15.05 3.18
N ALA A 115 -9.97 15.02 2.43
CA ALA A 115 -10.57 16.15 1.73
C ALA A 115 -11.92 16.51 2.39
N PRO A 116 -12.33 17.79 2.35
CA PRO A 116 -13.59 18.24 2.96
C PRO A 116 -14.81 17.65 2.24
N ALA A 117 -15.95 17.63 2.93
CA ALA A 117 -17.25 17.19 2.41
C ALA A 117 -17.87 18.20 1.42
N THR A 118 -17.16 18.49 0.34
CA THR A 118 -17.61 19.38 -0.74
C THR A 118 -17.48 18.67 -2.08
N ALA A 119 -18.22 19.14 -3.09
CA ALA A 119 -18.10 18.62 -4.45
C ALA A 119 -16.68 18.76 -5.02
N GLU A 120 -15.95 19.78 -4.59
CA GLU A 120 -14.54 19.96 -4.94
C GLU A 120 -13.64 18.93 -4.24
N GLY A 121 -13.88 18.64 -2.96
CA GLY A 121 -13.16 17.59 -2.23
C GLY A 121 -13.34 16.20 -2.87
N GLU A 122 -14.56 15.85 -3.28
CA GLU A 122 -14.84 14.61 -4.01
C GLU A 122 -14.07 14.54 -5.33
N LYS A 123 -14.14 15.62 -6.11
CA LYS A 123 -13.45 15.73 -7.40
C LYS A 123 -11.94 15.61 -7.23
N ASP A 124 -11.40 16.16 -6.14
CA ASP A 124 -9.98 16.14 -5.87
C ASP A 124 -9.47 14.74 -5.54
N VAL A 125 -10.16 14.01 -4.65
CA VAL A 125 -9.76 12.63 -4.32
C VAL A 125 -9.89 11.69 -5.51
N LEU A 126 -10.96 11.83 -6.30
CA LEU A 126 -11.16 11.07 -7.53
C LEU A 126 -10.02 11.31 -8.51
N ARG A 127 -9.70 12.58 -8.78
CA ARG A 127 -8.63 12.98 -9.70
C ARG A 127 -7.27 12.46 -9.25
N GLU A 128 -7.00 12.43 -7.94
CA GLU A 128 -5.71 11.98 -7.40
C GLU A 128 -5.54 10.49 -7.65
N VAL A 129 -6.56 9.68 -7.32
CA VAL A 129 -6.52 8.22 -7.54
C VAL A 129 -6.44 7.88 -9.03
N GLU A 130 -7.15 8.60 -9.89
CA GLU A 130 -7.02 8.44 -11.35
C GLU A 130 -5.61 8.82 -11.84
N LYS A 131 -5.02 9.90 -11.31
CA LYS A 131 -3.65 10.32 -11.63
C LYS A 131 -2.64 9.25 -11.22
N ILE A 132 -2.77 8.69 -10.01
CA ILE A 132 -1.98 7.55 -9.53
C ILE A 132 -2.11 6.39 -10.50
N ASN A 133 -3.34 5.99 -10.82
CA ASN A 133 -3.58 4.86 -11.71
C ASN A 133 -2.99 5.07 -13.10
N ARG A 134 -3.15 6.25 -13.70
CA ARG A 134 -2.50 6.58 -14.99
C ARG A 134 -0.98 6.45 -14.92
N LYS A 135 -0.36 6.87 -13.82
CA LYS A 135 1.10 6.83 -13.62
C LYS A 135 1.63 5.42 -13.43
N PHE A 136 0.91 4.55 -12.71
CA PHE A 136 1.43 3.25 -12.27
C PHE A 136 0.84 2.04 -13.00
N LYS A 137 -0.32 2.13 -13.66
CA LYS A 137 -0.99 0.96 -14.25
C LYS A 137 -0.14 0.14 -15.24
N LYS A 138 0.79 0.79 -15.93
CA LYS A 138 1.68 0.15 -16.92
C LYS A 138 2.97 -0.40 -16.30
N LYS A 139 3.26 -0.06 -15.03
CA LYS A 139 4.47 -0.48 -14.32
C LYS A 139 4.26 -1.77 -13.55
N PHE A 140 3.02 -2.02 -13.14
CA PHE A 140 2.62 -3.27 -12.49
C PHE A 140 2.16 -4.31 -13.52
N PHE A 141 2.25 -5.59 -13.14
CA PHE A 141 1.90 -6.71 -14.02
C PHE A 141 0.40 -6.78 -14.29
N LYS A 142 -0.41 -6.57 -13.24
CA LYS A 142 -1.86 -6.57 -13.31
C LYS A 142 -2.42 -5.48 -12.41
N VAL A 143 -3.52 -4.88 -12.84
CA VAL A 143 -4.31 -3.95 -12.02
C VAL A 143 -5.75 -4.41 -12.02
N THR A 144 -6.36 -4.51 -10.84
CA THR A 144 -7.83 -4.68 -10.72
C THR A 144 -8.46 -3.36 -10.30
N TYR A 145 -9.73 -3.20 -10.67
CA TYR A 145 -10.54 -2.04 -10.37
C TYR A 145 -11.84 -2.51 -9.74
N GLU A 146 -12.17 -1.94 -8.58
CA GLU A 146 -13.38 -2.24 -7.84
C GLU A 146 -14.10 -0.93 -7.51
N LYS A 147 -15.42 -0.91 -7.67
CA LYS A 147 -16.29 0.15 -7.17
C LYS A 147 -16.86 -0.30 -5.84
N LEU A 148 -16.90 0.61 -4.89
CA LEU A 148 -17.49 0.36 -3.58
C LEU A 148 -18.81 1.07 -3.53
N ASN A 149 -19.86 0.29 -3.39
CA ASN A 149 -21.21 0.77 -3.23
C ASN A 149 -21.81 0.02 -2.03
N SER A 150 -22.49 0.72 -1.12
CA SER A 150 -23.26 0.07 -0.04
C SER A 150 -24.28 -0.95 -0.56
N THR A 151 -24.87 -0.70 -1.74
CA THR A 151 -25.72 -1.65 -2.47
C THR A 151 -25.51 -1.49 -3.98
N PRO A 152 -25.88 -2.47 -4.84
CA PRO A 152 -25.71 -2.36 -6.29
C PRO A 152 -26.41 -1.13 -6.92
N GLN A 153 -27.45 -0.61 -6.26
CA GLN A 153 -28.23 0.56 -6.68
C GLN A 153 -27.81 1.85 -5.96
N SER A 154 -26.92 1.78 -4.97
CA SER A 154 -26.41 2.96 -4.26
C SER A 154 -25.42 3.74 -5.12
N PRO A 155 -25.26 5.06 -4.87
CA PRO A 155 -24.14 5.83 -5.41
C PRO A 155 -22.79 5.17 -5.10
N VAL A 156 -21.80 5.39 -5.96
CA VAL A 156 -20.43 4.93 -5.73
C VAL A 156 -19.85 5.70 -4.55
N GLU A 157 -19.51 4.98 -3.49
CA GLU A 157 -18.94 5.50 -2.25
C GLU A 157 -17.42 5.37 -2.23
N GLY A 158 -16.83 4.72 -3.22
CA GLY A 158 -15.39 4.69 -3.39
C GLY A 158 -14.95 3.89 -4.61
N VAL A 159 -13.67 3.99 -4.92
CA VAL A 159 -13.03 3.12 -5.91
C VAL A 159 -11.70 2.62 -5.40
N VAL A 160 -11.32 1.42 -5.83
CA VAL A 160 -10.08 0.76 -5.43
C VAL A 160 -9.34 0.29 -6.67
N TYR A 161 -8.07 0.70 -6.79
CA TYR A 161 -7.12 0.11 -7.72
C TYR A 161 -6.12 -0.74 -6.96
N ASN A 162 -6.10 -2.04 -7.23
CA ASN A 162 -5.14 -2.99 -6.65
C ASN A 162 -4.05 -3.30 -7.67
N TYR A 163 -2.80 -3.05 -7.32
CA TYR A 163 -1.62 -3.23 -8.16
C TYR A 163 -0.89 -4.52 -7.81
N PHE A 164 -0.81 -5.44 -8.75
CA PHE A 164 -0.24 -6.76 -8.56
C PHE A 164 1.11 -6.91 -9.26
N MET A 165 1.96 -7.70 -8.62
CA MET A 165 3.28 -8.06 -9.09
C MET A 165 3.25 -9.44 -9.75
N PRO A 166 4.14 -9.74 -10.71
CA PRO A 166 4.20 -11.08 -11.30
C PRO A 166 4.40 -12.13 -10.22
N LEU A 167 3.66 -13.24 -10.27
CA LEU A 167 3.75 -14.37 -9.32
C LEU A 167 3.28 -14.07 -7.88
N TYR A 168 2.62 -12.94 -7.63
CA TYR A 168 2.04 -12.60 -6.33
C TYR A 168 0.50 -12.65 -6.38
N ALA A 169 -0.11 -13.40 -5.46
CA ALA A 169 -1.55 -13.51 -5.32
C ALA A 169 -2.18 -12.30 -4.60
N VAL A 170 -1.39 -11.56 -3.83
CA VAL A 170 -1.80 -10.37 -3.07
C VAL A 170 -1.28 -9.12 -3.78
N SER A 171 -2.08 -8.05 -3.81
CA SER A 171 -1.65 -6.77 -4.41
C SER A 171 -0.55 -6.13 -3.57
N ALA A 172 0.56 -5.78 -4.21
CA ALA A 172 1.70 -5.13 -3.56
C ALA A 172 1.35 -3.72 -3.09
N ALA A 173 0.55 -3.00 -3.90
CA ALA A 173 0.05 -1.68 -3.56
C ALA A 173 -1.44 -1.55 -3.89
N THR A 174 -2.10 -0.63 -3.20
CA THR A 174 -3.48 -0.21 -3.46
C THR A 174 -3.53 1.31 -3.46
N ALA A 175 -4.28 1.89 -4.40
CA ALA A 175 -4.68 3.29 -4.37
C ALA A 175 -6.20 3.37 -4.45
N ALA A 176 -6.82 4.05 -3.51
CA ALA A 176 -8.26 4.08 -3.40
C ALA A 176 -8.74 5.44 -2.91
N TRP A 177 -9.99 5.78 -3.23
CA TRP A 177 -10.70 6.85 -2.57
C TRP A 177 -12.04 6.35 -2.04
N TYR A 178 -12.50 6.98 -0.98
CA TYR A 178 -13.75 6.65 -0.31
C TYR A 178 -14.41 7.91 0.21
N LYS A 179 -15.74 7.93 0.23
CA LYS A 179 -16.55 8.85 1.01
C LYS A 179 -16.54 8.37 2.47
N LEU A 180 -16.29 9.27 3.40
CA LEU A 180 -16.33 8.97 4.83
C LEU A 180 -17.79 8.94 5.31
N GLU A 181 -18.04 8.10 6.31
CA GLU A 181 -19.34 8.04 6.97
C GLU A 181 -19.71 9.38 7.60
N ASN A 182 -21.00 9.57 7.90
CA ASN A 182 -21.52 10.78 8.57
C ASN A 182 -21.16 12.11 7.88
N ASN A 183 -20.88 12.06 6.57
CA ASN A 183 -20.51 13.24 5.78
C ASN A 183 -19.23 13.94 6.29
N GLU A 184 -18.29 13.19 6.86
CA GLU A 184 -17.01 13.72 7.36
C GLU A 184 -16.03 14.11 6.23
N GLY A 185 -16.39 13.82 4.98
CA GLY A 185 -15.64 14.21 3.79
C GLY A 185 -15.24 13.02 2.95
N TYR A 186 -14.06 13.12 2.36
CA TYR A 186 -13.53 12.09 1.47
C TYR A 186 -12.09 11.79 1.82
N MET A 187 -11.60 10.62 1.42
CA MET A 187 -10.25 10.19 1.71
C MET A 187 -9.62 9.55 0.48
N VAL A 188 -8.35 9.86 0.22
CA VAL A 188 -7.46 9.02 -0.59
C VAL A 188 -6.67 8.14 0.35
N LEU A 189 -6.65 6.82 0.10
CA LEU A 189 -5.87 5.84 0.86
C LEU A 189 -4.90 5.13 -0.08
N LEU A 190 -3.62 5.25 0.22
CA LEU A 190 -2.56 4.45 -0.38
C LEU A 190 -2.15 3.39 0.62
N THR A 191 -1.97 2.16 0.16
CA THR A 191 -1.56 1.02 1.00
C THR A 191 -0.46 0.26 0.28
N MET A 192 0.64 -0.01 0.97
CA MET A 192 1.66 -0.98 0.57
C MET A 192 1.64 -2.17 1.51
N ARG A 193 1.69 -3.37 0.95
CA ARG A 193 1.76 -4.62 1.71
C ARG A 193 3.19 -5.12 1.70
N LEU A 194 3.76 -5.26 2.89
CA LEU A 194 5.19 -5.48 3.10
C LEU A 194 5.41 -6.74 3.95
N LYS A 195 6.55 -7.39 3.75
CA LYS A 195 7.05 -8.49 4.57
C LYS A 195 8.50 -8.23 4.92
N VAL A 196 8.87 -8.40 6.19
CA VAL A 196 10.28 -8.31 6.59
C VAL A 196 10.89 -9.71 6.60
N ARG A 197 12.01 -9.87 5.90
CA ARG A 197 12.81 -11.10 5.83
C ARG A 197 14.28 -10.74 5.96
N SER A 198 14.99 -11.35 6.90
CA SER A 198 16.44 -11.13 7.09
C SER A 198 16.84 -9.64 7.15
N ASN A 199 16.07 -8.83 7.88
CA ASN A 199 16.26 -7.36 7.99
C ASN A 199 16.13 -6.59 6.67
N MET A 200 15.48 -7.16 5.66
CA MET A 200 15.10 -6.50 4.41
C MET A 200 13.59 -6.45 4.29
N VAL A 201 13.07 -5.37 3.69
CA VAL A 201 11.66 -5.31 3.31
C VAL A 201 11.50 -5.92 1.92
N ASP A 202 10.54 -6.82 1.80
CA ASP A 202 10.17 -7.50 0.57
C ASP A 202 8.64 -7.55 0.45
N LEU A 203 8.15 -8.05 -0.67
CA LEU A 203 6.73 -8.31 -0.88
C LEU A 203 6.29 -9.55 -0.11
N PRO A 204 5.04 -9.59 0.38
CA PRO A 204 4.47 -10.79 0.98
C PRO A 204 4.46 -11.91 -0.06
N ALA A 205 4.93 -13.10 0.30
CA ALA A 205 4.92 -14.23 -0.60
C ALA A 205 3.49 -14.50 -1.13
N PRO A 206 3.32 -15.05 -2.34
CA PRO A 206 2.01 -15.53 -2.77
C PRO A 206 1.49 -16.49 -1.69
N LEU A 207 0.35 -16.15 -1.10
CA LEU A 207 -0.37 -17.10 -0.27
C LEU A 207 -0.75 -18.25 -1.18
N TYR A 208 -0.04 -19.37 -1.04
CA TYR A 208 -0.33 -20.58 -1.78
C TYR A 208 -1.73 -21.03 -1.35
N ASN A 209 -2.70 -20.90 -2.24
CA ASN A 209 -3.98 -21.58 -2.11
C ASN A 209 -3.94 -22.75 -3.10
N PRO A 210 -3.54 -23.96 -2.66
CA PRO A 210 -3.80 -25.14 -3.46
C PRO A 210 -5.31 -25.38 -3.37
N GLN A 211 -6.04 -24.92 -4.38
CA GLN A 211 -7.30 -25.54 -4.76
C GLN A 211 -7.03 -26.46 -5.93
#